data_AF-A0A7X9IER5-F1
#
_entry.id   AF-A0A7X9IER5-F1
#
_cell.length_a   1.000
_cell.length_b   1.000
_cell.length_c   1.000
_cell.angle_alpha   90.00
_cell.angle_beta   90.00
_cell.angle_gamma   90.00
#
_symmetry.space_group_name_H-M   'P 1'
#
loop_
_entity.id
_entity.type
_entity.pdbx_description
1 polymer ?
#
loop_
_entity_poly.entity_id
_entity_poly.type
_entity_poly.pdbx_seq_one_letter_code
_entity_poly.pdbx_strand_id
1 'polypeptide(L)'
;MPCQDLSFVGSPRGKRMVKNLRDLKHTSVAIKGGGEVIILDTGAIIDAEAEAMLQALHSRSTGGLRSHLEVLAEKGADNFMEKFYVGYGHHSIGDCGDTTIFIEGVSLPAVKAVQDNPLFRGQESSTRYLDFSRQPFIDPTGTDAGRRLLERQRQFYIDAQEPTREWLKQLHPNALGEKESVYR
;
A
#
# COMPACT_ATOMS: atom_id res chain seq x y z
N MET A 1 -23.16 -16.36 8.11
CA MET A 1 -22.54 -17.24 7.09
C MET A 1 -21.44 -18.03 7.79
N PRO A 2 -21.40 -19.38 7.68
CA PRO A 2 -20.32 -20.14 8.30
C PRO A 2 -19.02 -19.92 7.53
N CYS A 3 -17.93 -19.76 8.27
CA CYS A 3 -16.57 -19.65 7.78
C CYS A 3 -16.26 -20.91 6.96
N GLN A 4 -16.01 -20.76 5.66
CA GLN A 4 -15.59 -21.89 4.82
C GLN A 4 -14.12 -22.20 5.15
N ASP A 5 -13.87 -23.43 5.58
CA ASP A 5 -12.53 -23.99 5.72
C ASP A 5 -11.80 -23.91 4.37
N LEU A 6 -10.85 -22.98 4.27
CA LEU A 6 -9.89 -22.92 3.17
C LEU A 6 -8.81 -23.97 3.42
N SER A 7 -9.12 -25.24 3.14
CA SER A 7 -8.09 -26.28 3.02
C SER A 7 -7.22 -25.96 1.81
N PHE A 8 -6.03 -25.43 2.07
CA PHE A 8 -5.05 -25.05 1.06
C PHE A 8 -4.52 -26.30 0.35
N VAL A 9 -5.10 -26.64 -0.80
CA VAL A 9 -4.56 -27.69 -1.68
C VAL A 9 -3.30 -27.14 -2.33
N GLY A 10 -2.14 -27.60 -1.85
CA GLY A 10 -0.84 -27.19 -2.34
C GLY A 10 -0.66 -27.46 -3.83
N SER A 11 -0.60 -26.39 -4.64
CA SER A 11 -0.11 -26.43 -6.01
C SER A 11 1.35 -26.92 -6.04
N PRO A 12 1.77 -27.75 -7.03
CA PRO A 12 3.15 -28.20 -7.11
C PRO A 12 4.06 -27.00 -7.31
N ARG A 13 4.83 -26.67 -6.27
CA ARG A 13 5.83 -25.61 -6.29
C ARG A 13 6.90 -25.98 -7.32
N GLY A 14 6.77 -25.44 -8.54
CA GLY A 14 7.94 -25.23 -9.38
C GLY A 14 8.98 -24.52 -8.52
N LYS A 15 10.21 -25.04 -8.46
CA LYS A 15 11.32 -24.44 -7.71
C LYS A 15 11.43 -22.97 -8.11
N ARG A 16 10.88 -22.08 -7.28
CA ARG A 16 11.11 -20.65 -7.37
C ARG A 16 12.61 -20.49 -7.17
N MET A 17 13.34 -20.12 -8.22
CA MET A 17 14.75 -19.72 -8.06
C MET A 17 14.76 -18.66 -6.97
N VAL A 18 15.40 -18.96 -5.85
CA VAL A 18 15.72 -17.97 -4.83
C VAL A 18 16.70 -17.03 -5.53
N LYS A 19 16.24 -15.82 -5.86
CA LYS A 19 17.11 -14.80 -6.43
C LYS A 19 18.19 -14.49 -5.39
N ASN A 20 19.46 -14.63 -5.74
CA ASN A 20 20.56 -14.19 -4.89
C ASN A 20 20.64 -12.66 -4.97
N LEU A 21 20.97 -12.01 -3.85
CA LEU A 21 21.14 -10.55 -3.78
C LEU A 21 22.19 -10.06 -4.78
N ARG A 22 23.22 -10.87 -5.04
CA ARG A 22 24.27 -10.59 -6.03
C ARG A 22 23.83 -10.67 -7.48
N ASP A 23 22.70 -11.32 -7.77
CA ASP A 23 22.18 -11.47 -9.12
C ASP A 23 21.27 -10.29 -9.54
N LEU A 24 21.00 -9.36 -8.62
CA LEU A 24 20.17 -8.18 -8.87
C LEU A 24 20.88 -7.24 -9.85
N LYS A 25 20.12 -6.73 -10.83
CA LYS A 25 20.63 -5.84 -11.87
C LYS A 25 20.12 -4.44 -11.65
N HIS A 26 20.89 -3.67 -10.89
CA HIS A 26 20.60 -2.26 -10.66
C HIS A 26 20.83 -1.46 -11.95
N THR A 27 19.92 -0.53 -12.24
CA THR A 27 20.07 0.37 -13.40
C THR A 27 20.96 1.51 -13.00
N SER A 28 21.97 1.85 -13.80
CA SER A 28 22.84 2.99 -13.50
C SER A 28 23.20 3.82 -14.72
N VAL A 29 23.46 5.10 -14.47
CA VAL A 29 23.88 6.09 -15.47
C VAL A 29 25.04 6.90 -14.92
N ALA A 30 26.14 6.95 -15.67
CA ALA A 30 27.26 7.82 -15.35
C ALA A 30 26.89 9.29 -15.63
N ILE A 31 27.32 10.20 -14.75
CA ILE A 31 27.12 11.64 -14.92
C ILE A 31 28.43 12.32 -15.30
N LYS A 32 28.32 13.36 -16.14
CA LYS A 32 29.47 14.17 -16.57
C LYS A 32 30.15 14.76 -15.33
N GLY A 33 31.45 14.49 -15.18
CA GLY A 33 32.23 14.90 -14.00
C GLY A 33 32.58 13.75 -13.03
N GLY A 34 32.22 12.50 -13.33
CA GLY A 34 32.75 11.33 -12.64
C GLY A 34 31.86 10.72 -11.55
N GLY A 35 30.59 11.07 -11.49
CA GLY A 35 29.62 10.43 -10.60
C GLY A 35 28.76 9.37 -11.31
N GLU A 36 27.87 8.74 -10.56
CA GLU A 36 26.91 7.76 -11.06
C GLU A 36 25.58 7.90 -10.31
N VAL A 37 24.47 7.74 -11.03
CA VAL A 37 23.12 7.59 -10.46
C VAL A 37 22.74 6.12 -10.58
N ILE A 38 22.32 5.49 -9.48
CA ILE A 38 21.92 4.09 -9.44
C ILE A 38 20.47 3.99 -8.96
N ILE A 39 19.64 3.28 -9.71
CA ILE A 39 18.30 2.84 -9.31
C ILE A 39 18.43 1.44 -8.73
N LEU A 40 18.14 1.32 -7.43
CA LEU A 40 18.18 0.05 -6.72
C LEU A 40 17.03 -0.85 -7.20
N ASP A 41 17.36 -1.90 -7.94
CA ASP A 41 16.47 -3.07 -8.09
C ASP A 41 16.47 -3.86 -6.77
N THR A 42 15.35 -3.88 -6.06
CA THR A 42 15.19 -4.67 -4.82
C THR A 42 14.94 -6.14 -5.09
N GLY A 43 14.51 -6.50 -6.30
CA GLY A 43 14.17 -7.85 -6.72
C GLY A 43 13.13 -8.57 -5.86
N ALA A 44 12.41 -7.84 -5.00
CA ALA A 44 11.60 -8.37 -3.90
C ALA A 44 12.37 -9.29 -2.93
N ILE A 45 13.68 -9.07 -2.77
CA ILE A 45 14.55 -9.77 -1.81
C ILE A 45 15.34 -8.82 -0.89
N ILE A 46 15.49 -7.55 -1.29
CA ILE A 46 15.87 -6.46 -0.39
C ILE A 46 14.58 -5.93 0.23
N ASP A 47 14.39 -6.17 1.51
CA ASP A 47 13.25 -5.70 2.30
C ASP A 47 13.51 -4.31 2.91
N ALA A 48 12.55 -3.83 3.71
CA ALA A 48 12.57 -2.50 4.29
C ALA A 48 13.77 -2.30 5.24
N GLU A 49 14.08 -3.28 6.08
CA GLU A 49 15.25 -3.21 6.97
C GLU A 49 16.57 -3.19 6.19
N ALA A 50 16.69 -4.02 5.15
CA ALA A 50 17.87 -4.05 4.30
C ALA A 50 18.06 -2.74 3.53
N GLU A 51 16.99 -2.17 2.97
CA GLU A 51 17.03 -0.89 2.28
C GLU A 51 17.40 0.26 3.22
N ALA A 52 16.82 0.28 4.42
CA ALA A 52 17.18 1.22 5.49
C ALA A 52 18.66 1.12 5.87
N MET A 53 19.17 -0.11 6.04
CA MET A 53 20.60 -0.34 6.29
C MET A 53 21.49 0.20 5.18
N LEU A 54 21.16 -0.03 3.90
CA LEU A 54 21.95 0.46 2.77
C LEU A 54 22.07 1.99 2.79
N GLN A 55 20.97 2.70 3.03
CA GLN A 55 20.97 4.17 3.14
C GLN A 55 21.77 4.63 4.36
N ALA A 56 21.63 3.92 5.48
CA ALA A 56 22.34 4.21 6.71
C ALA A 56 23.86 3.97 6.61
N LEU A 57 24.30 3.01 5.79
CA LEU A 57 25.71 2.82 5.42
C LEU A 57 26.22 3.92 4.49
N HIS A 58 25.36 4.44 3.62
CA HIS A 58 25.68 5.56 2.72
C HIS A 58 26.05 6.84 3.48
N SER A 59 25.42 7.08 4.63
CA SER A 59 25.78 8.19 5.52
C SER A 59 27.11 8.01 6.26
N ARG A 60 27.69 6.81 6.28
CA ARG A 60 28.78 6.43 7.21
C ARG A 60 30.04 5.89 6.54
N SER A 61 30.00 5.63 5.23
CA SER A 61 31.16 5.12 4.50
C SER A 61 31.24 5.70 3.10
N THR A 62 32.46 5.90 2.60
CA THR A 62 32.74 6.35 1.23
C THR A 62 32.70 5.25 0.17
N GLY A 63 32.43 3.98 0.55
CA GLY A 63 32.48 2.83 -0.38
C GLY A 63 31.37 2.80 -1.44
N GLY A 64 30.31 3.60 -1.27
CA GLY A 64 29.17 3.66 -2.18
C GLY A 64 28.30 2.39 -2.16
N LEU A 65 27.20 2.43 -2.94
CA LEU A 65 26.15 1.42 -2.89
C LEU A 65 26.64 -0.01 -3.18
N ARG A 66 27.55 -0.19 -4.15
CA ARG A 66 28.06 -1.54 -4.49
C ARG A 66 28.79 -2.21 -3.34
N SER A 67 29.60 -1.44 -2.60
CA SER A 67 30.27 -1.94 -1.40
C SER A 67 29.24 -2.29 -0.31
N HIS A 68 28.20 -1.47 -0.14
CA HIS A 68 27.13 -1.71 0.83
C HIS A 68 26.31 -2.95 0.51
N LEU A 69 26.03 -3.22 -0.77
CA LEU A 69 25.34 -4.42 -1.23
C LEU A 69 26.12 -5.69 -0.92
N GLU A 70 27.44 -5.68 -1.02
CA GLU A 70 28.27 -6.82 -0.60
C GLU A 70 28.20 -7.04 0.92
N VAL A 71 28.26 -5.96 1.71
CA VAL A 71 28.09 -6.04 3.17
C VAL A 71 26.71 -6.62 3.52
N LEU A 72 25.66 -6.17 2.84
CA LEU A 72 24.30 -6.70 3.03
C LEU A 72 24.23 -8.19 2.64
N ALA A 73 24.81 -8.58 1.50
CA ALA A 73 24.82 -9.95 1.03
C ALA A 73 25.60 -10.91 1.95
N GLU A 74 26.63 -10.41 2.65
CA GLU A 74 27.44 -11.19 3.59
C GLU A 74 26.84 -11.28 5.00
N LYS A 75 26.29 -10.16 5.50
CA LYS A 75 25.97 -10.01 6.93
C LYS A 75 24.48 -9.90 7.23
N GLY A 76 23.65 -9.63 6.22
CA GLY A 76 22.24 -9.29 6.41
C GLY A 76 22.02 -7.97 7.16
N ALA A 77 20.76 -7.63 7.41
CA ALA A 77 20.36 -6.40 8.08
C ALA A 77 20.14 -6.55 9.60
N ASP A 78 19.82 -7.75 10.08
CA ASP A 78 19.36 -8.00 11.45
C ASP A 78 20.30 -7.43 12.52
N ASN A 79 21.57 -7.84 12.50
CA ASN A 79 22.58 -7.39 13.47
C ASN A 79 22.82 -5.86 13.39
N PHE A 80 22.68 -5.29 12.19
CA PHE A 80 22.81 -3.85 12.00
C PHE A 80 21.62 -3.12 12.65
N MET A 81 20.40 -3.57 12.40
CA MET A 81 19.19 -2.98 12.94
C MET A 81 19.13 -3.13 14.47
N GLU A 82 19.45 -4.31 15.00
CA GLU A 82 19.52 -4.55 16.44
C GLU A 82 20.50 -3.58 17.12
N LYS A 83 21.69 -3.40 16.55
CA LYS A 83 22.71 -2.54 17.16
C LYS A 83 22.40 -1.05 17.01
N PHE A 84 22.10 -0.60 15.80
CA PHE A 84 22.05 0.83 15.48
C PHE A 84 20.65 1.41 15.61
N TYR A 85 19.64 0.73 15.09
CA TYR A 85 18.26 1.21 15.16
C TYR A 85 17.69 1.00 16.57
N VAL A 86 17.73 -0.22 17.09
CA VAL A 86 17.23 -0.53 18.44
C VAL A 86 18.22 -0.08 19.52
N GLY A 87 19.46 -0.57 19.48
CA GLY A 87 20.43 -0.39 20.55
C GLY A 87 20.85 1.07 20.78
N TYR A 88 21.26 1.78 19.72
CA TYR A 88 21.64 3.19 19.81
C TYR A 88 20.46 4.16 19.64
N GLY A 89 19.25 3.66 19.33
CA GLY A 89 18.07 4.51 19.16
C GLY A 89 18.13 5.45 17.96
N HIS A 90 18.85 5.08 16.89
CA HIS A 90 18.91 5.89 15.67
C HIS A 90 17.64 5.70 14.82
N HIS A 91 16.51 6.22 15.31
CA HIS A 91 15.20 6.02 14.70
C HIS A 91 15.08 6.51 13.26
N SER A 92 15.87 7.50 12.86
CA SER A 92 15.91 8.01 11.47
C SER A 92 16.38 6.98 10.44
N ILE A 93 17.00 5.87 10.87
CA ILE A 93 17.27 4.73 9.98
C ILE A 93 15.95 4.09 9.52
N GLY A 94 14.96 4.00 10.42
CA GLY A 94 13.66 3.42 10.09
C GLY A 94 12.85 4.24 9.08
N ASP A 95 13.06 5.56 9.05
CA ASP A 95 12.41 6.47 8.10
C ASP A 95 12.84 6.22 6.63
N CYS A 96 13.91 5.44 6.44
CA CYS A 96 14.44 5.05 5.13
C CYS A 96 13.83 3.75 4.57
N GLY A 97 12.99 3.04 5.34
CA GLY A 97 12.35 1.80 4.92
C GLY A 97 10.85 1.97 4.71
N ASP A 98 10.32 1.41 3.63
CA ASP A 98 8.89 1.41 3.33
C ASP A 98 8.31 -0.01 3.33
N THR A 99 7.07 -0.16 3.77
CA THR A 99 6.31 -1.41 3.62
C THR A 99 4.90 -1.14 3.10
N THR A 100 4.34 -2.11 2.37
CA THR A 100 2.96 -2.02 1.86
C THR A 100 2.05 -2.89 2.72
N ILE A 101 1.02 -2.27 3.29
CA ILE A 101 -0.02 -2.96 4.05
C ILE A 101 -1.36 -2.90 3.31
N PHE A 102 -2.09 -4.01 3.32
CA PHE A 102 -3.47 -4.08 2.86
C PHE A 102 -4.38 -4.13 4.08
N ILE A 103 -5.23 -3.13 4.23
CA ILE A 103 -6.19 -3.02 5.34
C ILE A 103 -7.58 -3.25 4.76
N GLU A 104 -8.21 -4.37 5.13
CA GLU A 104 -9.49 -4.81 4.57
C GLU A 104 -10.51 -5.02 5.70
N GLY A 105 -11.80 -4.85 5.37
CA GLY A 105 -12.89 -5.11 6.32
C GLY A 105 -12.97 -4.12 7.49
N VAL A 106 -12.41 -2.91 7.33
CA VAL A 106 -12.49 -1.83 8.32
C VAL A 106 -13.54 -0.78 7.93
N SER A 107 -13.95 0.04 8.90
CA SER A 107 -14.92 1.11 8.66
C SER A 107 -14.28 2.28 7.92
N LEU A 108 -15.07 3.05 7.17
CA LEU A 108 -14.63 4.29 6.53
C LEU A 108 -13.92 5.26 7.51
N PRO A 109 -14.43 5.49 8.74
CA PRO A 109 -13.71 6.29 9.74
C PRO A 109 -12.34 5.72 10.13
N ALA A 110 -12.20 4.40 10.23
CA ALA A 110 -10.91 3.77 10.51
C ALA A 110 -9.90 4.03 9.38
N VAL A 111 -10.35 4.01 8.12
CA VAL A 111 -9.51 4.39 6.97
C VAL A 111 -9.05 5.84 7.09
N LYS A 112 -9.92 6.76 7.54
CA LYS A 112 -9.53 8.16 7.74
C LYS A 112 -8.49 8.33 8.84
N ALA A 113 -8.58 7.56 9.91
CA ALA A 113 -7.55 7.55 10.95
C ALA A 113 -6.19 7.05 10.44
N VAL A 114 -6.17 6.08 9.51
CA VAL A 114 -4.92 5.64 8.86
C VAL A 114 -4.37 6.72 7.93
N GLN A 115 -5.24 7.39 7.16
CA GLN A 115 -4.85 8.47 6.24
C GLN A 115 -4.39 9.74 6.97
N ASP A 116 -4.76 9.92 8.23
CA ASP A 116 -4.32 11.04 9.08
C ASP A 116 -2.87 10.90 9.57
N ASN A 117 -2.17 9.85 9.14
CA ASN A 117 -0.73 9.72 9.38
C ASN A 117 0.06 10.57 8.36
N PRO A 118 0.97 11.47 8.80
CA PRO A 118 1.82 12.26 7.90
C PRO A 118 2.69 11.45 6.93
N LEU A 119 2.97 10.18 7.24
CA LEU A 119 3.74 9.25 6.41
C LEU A 119 2.85 8.41 5.49
N PHE A 120 1.54 8.62 5.50
CA PHE A 120 0.62 7.86 4.63
C PHE A 120 0.91 8.15 3.15
N ARG A 121 1.27 7.09 2.43
CA ARG A 121 1.37 7.08 0.96
C ARG A 121 0.62 5.88 0.41
N GLY A 122 -0.64 6.07 0.06
CA GLY A 122 -1.48 4.95 -0.37
C GLY A 122 -2.76 5.36 -1.08
N GLN A 123 -3.66 4.39 -1.22
CA GLN A 123 -4.94 4.52 -1.90
C GLN A 123 -6.05 3.85 -1.08
N GLU A 124 -7.24 4.44 -1.11
CA GLU A 124 -8.47 3.88 -0.53
C GLU A 124 -9.43 3.43 -1.65
N SER A 125 -10.30 2.47 -1.33
CA SER A 125 -11.38 2.09 -2.22
C SER A 125 -12.32 3.27 -2.48
N SER A 126 -12.47 3.65 -3.74
CA SER A 126 -13.26 4.82 -4.10
C SER A 126 -14.76 4.61 -3.87
N THR A 127 -15.35 5.46 -3.05
CA THR A 127 -16.80 5.44 -2.80
C THR A 127 -17.64 5.81 -4.04
N ARG A 128 -17.01 6.32 -5.10
CA ARG A 128 -17.65 6.63 -6.39
C ARG A 128 -17.88 5.40 -7.27
N TYR A 129 -17.08 4.35 -7.09
CA TYR A 129 -17.10 3.16 -7.94
C TYR A 129 -17.61 1.91 -7.20
N LEU A 130 -17.63 1.93 -5.87
CA LEU A 130 -18.11 0.81 -5.08
C LEU A 130 -19.63 0.78 -4.97
N ASP A 131 -20.18 -0.43 -5.07
CA ASP A 131 -21.60 -0.69 -4.83
C ASP A 131 -21.88 -0.82 -3.33
N PHE A 132 -22.44 0.25 -2.73
CA PHE A 132 -22.87 0.28 -1.32
C PHE A 132 -24.19 -0.42 -1.04
N SER A 133 -24.89 -0.96 -2.03
CA SER A 133 -26.14 -1.71 -1.77
C SER A 133 -25.89 -3.03 -1.03
N ARG A 134 -24.64 -3.51 -1.04
CA ARG A 134 -24.27 -4.83 -0.48
C ARG A 134 -23.14 -4.79 0.55
N GLN A 135 -22.50 -3.65 0.77
CA GLN A 135 -21.35 -3.58 1.69
C GLN A 135 -21.77 -3.79 3.15
N PRO A 136 -21.04 -4.59 3.93
CA PRO A 136 -21.36 -4.79 5.34
C PRO A 136 -21.17 -3.48 6.13
N PHE A 137 -22.02 -3.26 7.13
CA PHE A 137 -21.76 -2.25 8.15
C PHE A 137 -21.08 -2.86 9.36
N ILE A 138 -20.17 -2.09 9.96
CA ILE A 138 -19.65 -2.37 11.30
C ILE A 138 -20.54 -1.58 12.27
N ASP A 139 -21.41 -2.29 12.99
CA ASP A 139 -22.30 -1.71 14.00
C ASP A 139 -21.63 -1.75 15.39
N PRO A 140 -21.15 -0.61 15.92
CA PRO A 140 -20.49 -0.58 17.23
C PRO A 140 -21.45 -0.83 18.40
N THR A 141 -22.77 -0.71 18.19
CA THR A 141 -23.76 -0.94 19.25
C THR A 141 -24.05 -2.42 19.45
N GLY A 142 -23.90 -3.24 18.41
CA GLY A 142 -24.28 -4.65 18.41
C GLY A 142 -25.77 -4.89 18.64
N THR A 143 -26.62 -3.87 18.53
CA THR A 143 -28.06 -3.96 18.83
C THR A 143 -28.90 -4.09 17.56
N ASP A 144 -30.08 -4.71 17.66
CA ASP A 144 -31.01 -4.75 16.53
C ASP A 144 -31.50 -3.35 16.13
N ALA A 145 -31.57 -2.41 17.07
CA ALA A 145 -31.92 -1.02 16.79
C ALA A 145 -30.85 -0.33 15.93
N GLY A 146 -29.56 -0.53 16.25
CA GLY A 146 -28.41 -0.05 15.49
C GLY A 146 -28.39 -0.64 14.07
N ARG A 147 -28.51 -1.96 13.95
CA ARG A 147 -28.59 -2.64 12.65
C ARG A 147 -29.73 -2.08 11.78
N ARG A 148 -30.93 -1.92 12.34
CA ARG A 148 -32.08 -1.35 11.60
C ARG A 148 -31.84 0.10 11.18
N LEU A 149 -31.15 0.90 12.00
CA LEU A 149 -30.83 2.27 11.64
C LEU A 149 -29.88 2.33 10.43
N LEU A 150 -28.82 1.53 10.45
CA LEU A 150 -27.82 1.46 9.38
C LEU A 150 -28.45 1.00 8.06
N GLU A 151 -29.30 -0.03 8.09
CA GLU A 151 -29.99 -0.49 6.88
C GLU A 151 -31.01 0.53 6.34
N ARG A 152 -31.68 1.31 7.21
CA ARG A 152 -32.50 2.45 6.74
C ARG A 152 -31.66 3.52 6.04
N GLN A 153 -30.46 3.80 6.53
CA GLN A 153 -29.54 4.75 5.89
C GLN A 153 -29.08 4.23 4.52
N ARG A 154 -28.79 2.93 4.39
CA ARG A 154 -28.50 2.30 3.10
C ARG A 154 -29.69 2.45 2.13
N GLN A 155 -30.90 2.16 2.59
CA GLN A 155 -32.09 2.28 1.75
C GLN A 155 -32.27 3.72 1.25
N PHE A 156 -32.14 4.72 2.13
CA PHE A 156 -32.17 6.11 1.74
C PHE A 156 -31.10 6.45 0.68
N TYR A 157 -29.86 5.98 0.87
CA TYR A 157 -28.78 6.19 -0.09
C TYR A 157 -29.12 5.59 -1.46
N ILE A 158 -29.66 4.36 -1.51
CA ILE A 158 -30.04 3.68 -2.76
C ILE A 158 -31.19 4.44 -3.44
N ASP A 159 -32.25 4.75 -2.69
CA ASP A 159 -33.45 5.41 -3.20
C ASP A 159 -33.14 6.81 -3.75
N ALA A 160 -32.15 7.50 -3.17
CA ALA A 160 -31.73 8.82 -3.62
C ALA A 160 -30.88 8.80 -4.90
N GLN A 161 -30.30 7.67 -5.31
CA GLN A 161 -29.40 7.62 -6.47
C GLN A 161 -30.08 8.06 -7.75
N GLU A 162 -31.16 7.38 -8.15
CA GLU A 162 -31.80 7.62 -9.44
C GLU A 162 -32.43 9.02 -9.53
N PRO A 163 -33.20 9.50 -8.53
CA PRO A 163 -33.71 10.86 -8.54
C PRO A 163 -32.60 11.91 -8.62
N THR A 164 -31.47 11.69 -7.94
CA THR A 164 -30.31 12.59 -8.02
C THR A 164 -29.70 12.59 -9.42
N ARG A 165 -29.53 11.42 -10.05
CA ARG A 165 -29.01 11.32 -11.42
C ARG A 165 -29.90 12.05 -12.41
N GLU A 166 -31.21 11.84 -12.34
CA GLU A 166 -32.17 12.50 -13.23
C GLU A 166 -32.17 14.02 -13.05
N TRP A 167 -32.10 14.49 -11.81
CA TRP A 167 -31.99 15.92 -11.53
C TRP A 167 -30.67 16.52 -12.04
N LEU A 168 -29.54 15.81 -11.88
CA LEU A 168 -28.24 16.26 -12.39
C LEU A 168 -28.21 16.36 -13.92
N LYS A 169 -28.86 15.44 -14.64
CA LYS A 169 -29.00 15.51 -16.11
C LYS A 169 -29.78 16.75 -16.56
N GLN A 170 -30.78 17.18 -15.77
CA GLN A 170 -31.53 18.41 -16.06
C GLN A 170 -30.70 19.66 -15.79
N LEU A 171 -29.89 19.66 -14.72
CA LEU A 171 -29.03 20.78 -14.37
C LEU A 171 -27.82 20.94 -15.31
N HIS A 172 -27.29 19.82 -15.80
CA HIS A 172 -26.12 19.75 -16.66
C HIS A 172 -26.44 18.97 -17.94
N PRO A 173 -27.25 19.54 -18.85
CA PRO A 173 -27.60 18.88 -20.10
C PRO A 173 -26.35 18.65 -20.96
N ASN A 174 -26.38 17.56 -21.73
CA ASN A 174 -25.23 17.15 -22.54
C ASN A 174 -24.81 18.26 -23.50
N ALA A 175 -23.52 18.58 -23.53
CA ALA A 175 -22.98 19.51 -24.50
C ALA A 175 -22.99 18.87 -25.90
N LEU A 176 -23.16 19.71 -26.94
CA LEU A 176 -23.24 19.24 -28.32
C LEU A 176 -21.92 18.56 -28.72
N GLY A 177 -21.99 17.29 -29.08
CA GLY A 177 -20.82 16.50 -29.50
C GLY A 177 -20.16 15.67 -28.39
N GLU A 178 -20.65 15.72 -27.16
CA GLU A 178 -20.16 14.84 -26.09
C GLU A 178 -20.80 13.45 -26.15
N LYS A 179 -20.01 12.44 -25.75
CA LYS A 179 -20.46 11.04 -25.74
C LYS A 179 -21.37 10.80 -24.55
N GLU A 180 -22.48 10.10 -24.77
CA GLU A 180 -23.44 9.73 -23.72
C GLU A 180 -22.79 8.93 -22.57
N SER A 181 -21.71 8.19 -22.84
CA SER A 181 -20.94 7.45 -21.81
C SER A 181 -20.30 8.34 -20.75
N VAL A 182 -20.16 9.65 -21.00
CA VAL A 182 -19.65 10.63 -20.03
C VAL A 182 -20.71 10.94 -18.95
N TYR A 183 -21.98 10.69 -19.24
CA TYR A 183 -23.14 11.07 -18.44
C TYR A 183 -23.89 9.87 -17.82
N ARG A 184 -23.31 8.66 -17.89
CA ARG A 184 -23.86 7.43 -17.31
C ARG A 184 -23.32 7.13 -15.91
#